data_AF-A0A3R8KKS9-F1
#
_entry.id   AF-A0A3R8KKS9-F1
#
_cell.length_a   1.000
_cell.length_b   1.000
_cell.length_c   1.000
_cell.angle_alpha   90.00
_cell.angle_beta   90.00
_cell.angle_gamma   90.00
#
_symmetry.space_group_name_H-M   'P 1'
#
loop_
_entity.id
_entity.type
_entity.pdbx_description
1 polymer ?
#
loop_
_entity_poly.entity_id
_entity_poly.type
_entity_poly.pdbx_seq_one_letter_code
_entity_poly.pdbx_strand_id
1 'polypeptide(L)'
;MDAIQHPAWADWTRVMLPQLRRRFPRHLVMQSLGSCDTEAALARYQLYTQIPGSDLHQVHRYLDQGATLPECRESMDTLCAGATKTLRDLTAHPTTTPILLAECGAVEPNHTAPSRLYETDTDGILLHDQLFAPFFAGAAGPGHTWHWDYYVEKQNLWHHFRRFVRAIEDFDPIVENARPYVWKTPRLRIYALLGQHITLLWLRDSASDWRIELLDKTLAPEIAAETFSLPLTLPIPFQVTGFDPWTEMTSTYPITGRTIQLPSFRRSLVLRLLYS
;
A
#
# COMPACT_ATOMS: atom_id res chain seq x y z
N MET A 1 -14.99 -4.43 -12.47
CA MET A 1 -15.41 -5.25 -13.63
C MET A 1 -14.88 -6.67 -13.44
N ASP A 2 -15.73 -7.70 -13.48
CA ASP A 2 -15.29 -9.11 -13.47
C ASP A 2 -15.38 -9.68 -14.89
N ALA A 3 -14.36 -10.42 -15.32
CA ALA A 3 -14.36 -11.10 -16.62
C ALA A 3 -15.42 -12.22 -16.70
N ILE A 4 -15.83 -12.77 -15.54
CA ILE A 4 -16.86 -13.82 -15.43
C ILE A 4 -17.78 -13.49 -14.26
N GLN A 5 -19.05 -13.20 -14.56
CA GLN A 5 -20.09 -12.95 -13.53
C GLN A 5 -20.85 -14.23 -13.12
N HIS A 6 -20.47 -15.38 -13.68
CA HIS A 6 -21.13 -16.65 -13.45
C HIS A 6 -20.74 -17.24 -12.08
N PRO A 7 -21.70 -17.77 -11.28
CA PRO A 7 -21.43 -18.29 -9.93
C PRO A 7 -20.41 -19.45 -9.90
N ALA A 8 -20.23 -20.14 -11.04
CA ALA A 8 -19.25 -21.22 -11.17
C ALA A 8 -17.77 -20.78 -11.16
N TRP A 9 -17.45 -19.49 -11.06
CA TRP A 9 -16.04 -19.03 -10.99
C TRP A 9 -15.28 -19.70 -9.83
N ALA A 10 -15.95 -19.93 -8.69
CA ALA A 10 -15.36 -20.58 -7.53
C ALA A 10 -15.09 -22.07 -7.79
N ASP A 11 -16.01 -22.76 -8.46
CA ASP A 11 -15.83 -24.17 -8.85
C ASP A 11 -14.71 -24.31 -9.88
N TRP A 12 -14.67 -23.41 -10.87
CA TRP A 12 -13.56 -23.31 -11.81
C TRP A 12 -12.23 -23.14 -11.07
N THR A 13 -12.17 -22.23 -10.10
CA THR A 13 -10.96 -21.99 -9.29
C THR A 13 -10.53 -23.25 -8.53
N ARG A 14 -11.47 -23.94 -7.87
CA ARG A 14 -11.21 -25.21 -7.16
C ARG A 14 -10.68 -26.31 -8.08
N VAL A 15 -11.18 -26.37 -9.31
CA VAL A 15 -10.70 -27.32 -10.32
C VAL A 15 -9.33 -26.92 -10.85
N MET A 16 -9.11 -25.64 -11.16
CA MET A 16 -7.94 -25.20 -11.91
C MET A 16 -6.69 -25.00 -11.07
N LEU A 17 -6.80 -24.53 -9.82
CA LEU A 17 -5.62 -24.31 -8.96
C LEU A 17 -4.77 -25.60 -8.82
N PRO A 18 -5.33 -26.79 -8.50
CA PRO A 18 -4.56 -28.03 -8.46
C PRO A 18 -3.99 -28.44 -9.83
N GLN A 19 -4.74 -28.20 -10.91
CA GLN A 19 -4.33 -28.56 -12.27
C GLN A 19 -3.15 -27.71 -12.76
N LEU A 20 -3.15 -26.42 -12.41
CA LEU A 20 -2.03 -25.51 -12.66
C LEU A 20 -0.82 -25.90 -11.82
N ARG A 21 -0.98 -26.16 -10.51
CA ARG A 21 0.12 -26.63 -9.66
C ARG A 21 0.80 -27.88 -10.21
N ARG A 22 0.00 -28.87 -10.64
CA ARG A 22 0.52 -30.14 -11.17
C ARG A 22 1.35 -29.94 -12.44
N ARG A 23 0.97 -29.00 -13.30
CA ARG A 23 1.65 -28.72 -14.58
C ARG A 23 2.82 -27.76 -14.43
N PHE A 24 2.75 -26.86 -13.46
CA PHE A 24 3.71 -25.80 -13.22
C PHE A 24 4.23 -25.84 -11.77
N PRO A 25 4.91 -26.93 -11.35
CA PRO A 25 5.28 -27.16 -9.94
C PRO A 25 6.31 -26.16 -9.38
N ARG A 26 6.95 -25.36 -10.25
CA ARG A 26 7.96 -24.34 -9.89
C ARG A 26 7.46 -22.90 -10.07
N HIS A 27 6.16 -22.70 -10.28
CA HIS A 27 5.56 -21.37 -10.44
C HIS A 27 4.59 -21.09 -9.32
N LEU A 28 4.45 -19.81 -8.96
CA LEU A 28 3.37 -19.38 -8.10
C LEU A 28 2.03 -19.50 -8.85
N VAL A 29 1.03 -20.05 -8.20
CA VAL A 29 -0.33 -20.18 -8.74
C VAL A 29 -1.29 -19.50 -7.79
N MET A 30 -2.17 -18.68 -8.36
CA MET A 30 -3.16 -17.89 -7.64
C MET A 30 -4.37 -17.66 -8.54
N GLN A 31 -5.47 -17.20 -7.96
CA GLN A 31 -6.63 -16.70 -8.68
C GLN A 31 -6.69 -15.17 -8.58
N SER A 32 -7.22 -14.52 -9.61
CA SER A 32 -7.51 -13.09 -9.62
C SER A 32 -9.02 -12.86 -9.72
N LEU A 33 -9.51 -11.83 -9.03
CA LEU A 33 -10.88 -11.34 -9.13
C LEU A 33 -10.85 -9.88 -9.60
N GLY A 34 -11.99 -9.35 -10.01
CA GLY A 34 -12.15 -7.93 -10.30
C GLY A 34 -12.05 -7.05 -9.06
N SER A 35 -12.21 -5.75 -9.29
CA SER A 35 -12.16 -4.71 -8.25
C SER A 35 -13.06 -5.02 -7.04
N CYS A 36 -12.50 -4.89 -5.84
CA CYS A 36 -13.20 -4.97 -4.56
C CYS A 36 -13.80 -3.60 -4.21
N ASP A 37 -14.93 -3.28 -4.83
CA ASP A 37 -15.60 -1.97 -4.78
C ASP A 37 -17.06 -2.02 -4.30
N THR A 38 -17.58 -3.21 -4.03
CA THR A 38 -18.92 -3.46 -3.52
C THR A 38 -18.92 -4.54 -2.44
N GLU A 39 -19.97 -4.58 -1.61
CA GLU A 39 -20.20 -5.66 -0.64
C GLU A 39 -20.25 -7.05 -1.32
N ALA A 40 -20.84 -7.12 -2.52
CA ALA A 40 -20.89 -8.36 -3.28
C ALA A 40 -19.49 -8.80 -3.74
N ALA A 41 -18.63 -7.86 -4.15
CA ALA A 41 -17.24 -8.15 -4.48
C ALA A 41 -16.45 -8.58 -3.22
N LEU A 42 -16.66 -7.91 -2.08
CA LEU A 42 -16.03 -8.28 -0.81
C LEU A 42 -16.39 -9.72 -0.40
N ALA A 43 -17.65 -10.12 -0.54
CA ALA A 43 -18.09 -11.49 -0.28
C ALA A 43 -17.40 -12.51 -1.22
N ARG A 44 -17.09 -12.14 -2.47
CA ARG A 44 -16.31 -13.00 -3.39
C ARG A 44 -14.86 -13.14 -2.91
N TYR A 45 -14.23 -12.06 -2.46
CA TYR A 45 -12.89 -12.12 -1.86
C TYR A 45 -12.87 -12.98 -0.59
N GLN A 46 -13.90 -12.89 0.26
CA GLN A 46 -14.05 -13.77 1.42
C GLN A 46 -14.15 -15.25 1.01
N LEU A 47 -14.91 -15.58 -0.05
CA LEU A 47 -14.97 -16.96 -0.54
C LEU A 47 -13.63 -17.42 -1.13
N TYR A 48 -13.00 -16.57 -1.95
CA TYR A 48 -11.74 -16.86 -2.64
C TYR A 48 -10.61 -17.18 -1.66
N THR A 49 -10.46 -16.39 -0.60
CA THR A 49 -9.39 -16.55 0.40
C THR A 49 -9.50 -17.83 1.24
N GLN A 50 -10.59 -18.57 1.08
CA GLN A 50 -10.84 -19.86 1.73
C GLN A 50 -10.66 -21.05 0.76
N ILE A 51 -10.44 -20.81 -0.53
CA ILE A 51 -10.19 -21.88 -1.51
C ILE A 51 -8.73 -22.33 -1.40
N PRO A 52 -8.47 -23.63 -1.11
CA PRO A 52 -7.09 -24.12 -0.98
C PRO A 52 -6.38 -24.18 -2.34
N GLY A 53 -5.05 -24.06 -2.32
CA GLY A 53 -4.19 -24.29 -3.48
C GLY A 53 -3.61 -23.02 -4.13
N SER A 54 -4.06 -21.83 -3.71
CA SER A 54 -3.39 -20.57 -4.02
C SER A 54 -2.12 -20.43 -3.17
N ASP A 55 -0.99 -20.04 -3.76
CA ASP A 55 0.24 -19.74 -3.00
C ASP A 55 0.18 -18.38 -2.30
N LEU A 56 -0.56 -17.45 -2.90
CA LEU A 56 -0.74 -16.09 -2.41
C LEU A 56 -2.14 -15.61 -2.73
N HIS A 57 -2.61 -14.61 -1.98
CA HIS A 57 -3.84 -13.92 -2.28
C HIS A 57 -3.59 -12.55 -2.89
N GLN A 58 -4.41 -12.15 -3.86
CA GLN A 58 -4.35 -10.82 -4.43
C GLN A 58 -5.70 -10.13 -4.35
N VAL A 59 -5.70 -8.79 -4.27
CA VAL A 59 -6.89 -7.94 -4.32
C VAL A 59 -6.67 -6.82 -5.32
N HIS A 60 -7.75 -6.44 -5.98
CA HIS A 60 -7.81 -5.28 -6.85
C HIS A 60 -8.68 -4.22 -6.16
N ARG A 61 -8.24 -2.96 -6.09
CA ARG A 61 -9.09 -1.85 -5.62
C ARG A 61 -8.65 -0.53 -6.20
N TYR A 62 -9.61 0.26 -6.61
CA TYR A 62 -9.40 1.54 -7.28
C TYR A 62 -10.06 2.67 -6.53
N LEU A 63 -9.45 3.86 -6.63
CA LEU A 63 -10.12 5.12 -6.35
C LEU A 63 -11.25 5.28 -7.38
N ASP A 64 -12.49 5.07 -6.92
CA ASP A 64 -13.69 5.07 -7.74
C ASP A 64 -14.82 5.80 -6.99
N GLN A 65 -15.25 6.95 -7.51
CA GLN A 65 -16.33 7.74 -6.91
C GLN A 65 -17.72 7.10 -7.07
N GLY A 66 -17.87 6.14 -7.99
CA GLY A 66 -19.09 5.35 -8.21
C GLY A 66 -19.15 4.08 -7.37
N ALA A 67 -18.06 3.66 -6.73
CA ALA A 67 -18.03 2.47 -5.87
C ALA A 67 -18.98 2.61 -4.68
N THR A 68 -19.59 1.48 -4.27
CA THR A 68 -20.49 1.46 -3.11
C THR A 68 -19.74 1.32 -1.79
N LEU A 69 -18.55 0.72 -1.80
CA LEU A 69 -17.66 0.69 -0.63
C LEU A 69 -17.04 2.08 -0.40
N PRO A 70 -17.25 2.71 0.77
CA PRO A 70 -16.76 4.06 1.04
C PRO A 70 -15.23 4.16 0.97
N GLU A 71 -14.50 3.10 1.32
CA GLU A 71 -13.03 3.05 1.28
C GLU A 71 -12.47 3.29 -0.13
N CYS A 72 -13.24 3.01 -1.17
CA CYS A 72 -12.86 3.27 -2.56
C CYS A 72 -12.87 4.77 -2.91
N ARG A 73 -13.34 5.63 -1.99
CA ARG A 73 -13.37 7.08 -2.14
C ARG A 73 -12.41 7.78 -1.20
N GLU A 74 -11.73 7.07 -0.31
CA GLU A 74 -10.78 7.68 0.61
C GLU A 74 -9.53 8.21 -0.12
N SER A 75 -8.55 8.71 0.65
CA SER A 75 -7.22 9.00 0.10
C SER A 75 -6.59 7.72 -0.48
N MET A 76 -5.67 7.88 -1.44
CA MET A 76 -5.06 6.73 -2.13
C MET A 76 -4.32 5.80 -1.17
N ASP A 77 -3.60 6.35 -0.19
CA ASP A 77 -2.88 5.56 0.83
C ASP A 77 -3.84 4.79 1.75
N THR A 78 -4.95 5.41 2.20
CA THR A 78 -5.96 4.73 3.03
C THR A 78 -6.65 3.61 2.27
N LEU A 79 -6.99 3.86 1.01
CA LEU A 79 -7.61 2.89 0.12
C LEU A 79 -6.71 1.67 -0.08
N CYS A 80 -5.44 1.91 -0.45
CA CYS A 80 -4.46 0.86 -0.74
C CYS A 80 -4.09 0.05 0.51
N ALA A 81 -3.83 0.72 1.63
CA ALA A 81 -3.59 0.05 2.92
C ALA A 81 -4.83 -0.70 3.41
N GLY A 82 -6.02 -0.13 3.20
CA GLY A 82 -7.29 -0.73 3.55
C GLY A 82 -7.55 -2.02 2.78
N ALA A 83 -7.36 -2.03 1.45
CA ALA A 83 -7.51 -3.23 0.63
C ALA A 83 -6.56 -4.36 1.08
N THR A 84 -5.31 -3.98 1.32
CA THR A 84 -4.27 -4.88 1.86
C THR A 84 -4.69 -5.49 3.19
N LYS A 85 -5.13 -4.64 4.14
CA LYS A 85 -5.62 -5.09 5.45
C LYS A 85 -6.83 -6.01 5.32
N THR A 86 -7.83 -5.63 4.51
CA THR A 86 -9.02 -6.45 4.26
C THR A 86 -8.63 -7.86 3.81
N LEU A 87 -7.75 -7.98 2.81
CA LEU A 87 -7.38 -9.30 2.28
C LEU A 87 -6.62 -10.14 3.30
N ARG A 88 -5.71 -9.53 4.07
CA ARG A 88 -5.01 -10.21 5.17
C ARG A 88 -6.00 -10.73 6.22
N ASP A 89 -6.95 -9.90 6.64
CA ASP A 89 -7.91 -10.27 7.69
C ASP A 89 -8.88 -11.37 7.23
N LEU A 90 -9.19 -11.45 5.93
CA LEU A 90 -10.02 -12.50 5.33
C LEU A 90 -9.27 -13.83 5.12
N THR A 91 -7.95 -13.77 5.01
CA THR A 91 -7.13 -14.94 4.68
C THR A 91 -7.10 -15.93 5.85
N ALA A 92 -7.38 -17.21 5.57
CA ALA A 92 -7.40 -18.27 6.58
C ALA A 92 -6.06 -18.49 7.30
N HIS A 93 -4.94 -18.20 6.61
CA HIS A 93 -3.59 -18.36 7.13
C HIS A 93 -2.77 -17.06 6.98
N PRO A 94 -3.13 -15.99 7.72
CA PRO A 94 -2.61 -14.65 7.50
C PRO A 94 -1.10 -14.52 7.77
N THR A 95 -0.49 -15.49 8.47
CA THR A 95 0.95 -15.53 8.76
C THR A 95 1.77 -16.32 7.74
N THR A 96 1.13 -17.09 6.85
CA THR A 96 1.84 -17.96 5.89
C THR A 96 1.42 -17.76 4.45
N THR A 97 0.34 -17.03 4.19
CA THR A 97 -0.13 -16.71 2.84
C THR A 97 0.21 -15.26 2.51
N PRO A 98 1.19 -15.00 1.64
CA PRO A 98 1.51 -13.67 1.16
C PRO A 98 0.30 -13.02 0.50
N ILE A 99 0.20 -11.71 0.59
CA ILE A 99 -0.86 -10.94 -0.04
C ILE A 99 -0.31 -9.84 -0.95
N LEU A 100 -1.00 -9.53 -2.03
CA LEU A 100 -0.65 -8.48 -2.99
C LEU A 100 -1.85 -7.56 -3.28
N LEU A 101 -1.60 -6.25 -3.34
CA LEU A 101 -2.50 -5.33 -4.03
C LEU A 101 -2.10 -5.36 -5.52
N ALA A 102 -2.61 -6.36 -6.24
CA ALA A 102 -2.15 -6.67 -7.59
C ALA A 102 -2.72 -5.77 -8.68
N GLU A 103 -3.70 -4.94 -8.33
CA GLU A 103 -4.22 -3.91 -9.22
C GLU A 103 -4.82 -2.76 -8.41
N CYS A 104 -4.32 -1.56 -8.66
CA CYS A 104 -4.83 -0.33 -8.07
C CYS A 104 -4.64 0.85 -9.02
N GLY A 105 -5.23 1.98 -8.67
CA GLY A 105 -5.23 3.17 -9.51
C GLY A 105 -6.48 4.00 -9.27
N ALA A 106 -6.78 4.88 -10.20
CA ALA A 106 -7.98 5.72 -10.19
C ALA A 106 -8.75 5.50 -11.49
N VAL A 107 -10.07 5.48 -11.38
CA VAL A 107 -11.00 5.34 -12.51
C VAL A 107 -12.06 6.43 -12.46
N GLU A 108 -12.66 6.71 -13.61
CA GLU A 108 -13.95 7.42 -13.67
C GLU A 108 -15.05 6.55 -13.03
N PRO A 109 -16.14 7.15 -12.52
CA PRO A 109 -17.15 6.46 -11.73
C PRO A 109 -17.64 5.14 -12.35
N ASN A 110 -17.67 4.07 -11.55
CA ASN A 110 -18.08 2.72 -11.95
C ASN A 110 -17.17 2.07 -13.00
N HIS A 111 -15.87 2.34 -12.96
CA HIS A 111 -14.88 1.80 -13.91
C HIS A 111 -15.20 2.13 -15.37
N THR A 112 -15.72 3.33 -15.65
CA THR A 112 -16.14 3.71 -17.00
C THR A 112 -14.98 4.12 -17.91
N ALA A 113 -13.86 4.58 -17.34
CA ALA A 113 -12.63 4.96 -18.03
C ALA A 113 -11.46 5.10 -17.03
N PRO A 114 -10.20 5.21 -17.49
CA PRO A 114 -9.10 5.68 -16.65
C PRO A 114 -9.41 7.07 -16.07
N SER A 115 -8.99 7.35 -14.84
CA SER A 115 -9.30 8.63 -14.20
C SER A 115 -8.66 9.82 -14.90
N ARG A 116 -9.41 10.92 -14.99
CA ARG A 116 -8.89 12.22 -15.43
C ARG A 116 -7.88 12.84 -14.48
N LEU A 117 -7.80 12.37 -13.22
CA LEU A 117 -6.78 12.81 -12.27
C LEU A 117 -5.36 12.54 -12.76
N TYR A 118 -5.18 11.51 -13.60
CA TYR A 118 -3.88 11.18 -14.18
C TYR A 118 -3.33 12.29 -15.07
N GLU A 119 -4.17 13.15 -15.65
CA GLU A 119 -3.72 14.26 -16.50
C GLU A 119 -3.01 15.36 -15.70
N THR A 120 -3.39 15.54 -14.43
CA THR A 120 -2.87 16.61 -13.57
C THR A 120 -1.85 16.11 -12.55
N ASP A 121 -1.76 14.81 -12.30
CA ASP A 121 -0.81 14.23 -11.35
C ASP A 121 0.60 14.04 -11.95
N THR A 122 1.25 15.14 -12.29
CA THR A 122 2.61 15.16 -12.84
C THR A 122 3.68 14.79 -11.81
N ASP A 123 3.35 14.93 -10.52
CA ASP A 123 4.26 14.61 -9.42
C ASP A 123 4.18 13.12 -9.00
N GLY A 124 3.13 12.41 -9.43
CA GLY A 124 2.92 11.00 -9.09
C GLY A 124 2.47 10.78 -7.64
N ILE A 125 1.62 11.65 -7.11
CA ILE A 125 1.07 11.55 -5.74
C ILE A 125 0.27 10.26 -5.59
N LEU A 126 -0.56 9.93 -6.57
CA LEU A 126 -1.32 8.67 -6.55
C LEU A 126 -0.38 7.47 -6.63
N LEU A 127 0.63 7.51 -7.51
CA LEU A 127 1.58 6.41 -7.69
C LEU A 127 2.39 6.18 -6.41
N HIS A 128 2.85 7.25 -5.77
CA HIS A 128 3.60 7.16 -4.52
C HIS A 128 2.81 6.36 -3.46
N ASP A 129 1.54 6.70 -3.28
CA ASP A 129 0.68 6.02 -2.31
C ASP A 129 0.36 4.58 -2.71
N GLN A 130 0.16 4.32 -4.01
CA GLN A 130 -0.04 2.96 -4.54
C GLN A 130 1.17 2.05 -4.26
N LEU A 131 2.40 2.58 -4.34
CA LEU A 131 3.61 1.80 -4.10
C LEU A 131 3.86 1.57 -2.61
N PHE A 132 3.76 2.62 -1.79
CA PHE A 132 4.18 2.57 -0.39
C PHE A 132 3.12 1.94 0.51
N ALA A 133 1.84 2.34 0.38
CA ALA A 133 0.82 1.99 1.35
C ALA A 133 0.59 0.47 1.48
N PRO A 134 0.55 -0.34 0.41
CA PRO A 134 0.36 -1.79 0.53
C PRO A 134 1.51 -2.46 1.28
N PHE A 135 2.76 -2.12 0.94
CA PHE A 135 3.93 -2.73 1.59
C PHE A 135 3.92 -2.44 3.10
N PHE A 136 3.76 -1.17 3.48
CA PHE A 136 3.70 -0.78 4.90
C PHE A 136 2.42 -1.25 5.61
N ALA A 137 1.39 -1.65 4.87
CA ALA A 137 0.21 -2.32 5.40
C ALA A 137 0.37 -3.85 5.49
N GLY A 138 1.52 -4.42 5.13
CA GLY A 138 1.85 -5.85 5.26
C GLY A 138 1.63 -6.67 3.98
N ALA A 139 1.61 -6.04 2.80
CA ALA A 139 1.69 -6.75 1.53
C ALA A 139 3.10 -7.31 1.28
N ALA A 140 3.21 -8.34 0.46
CA ALA A 140 4.48 -8.94 0.03
C ALA A 140 5.23 -8.11 -1.03
N GLY A 141 4.76 -6.90 -1.32
CA GLY A 141 5.32 -6.00 -2.32
C GLY A 141 4.55 -4.67 -2.39
N PRO A 142 4.96 -3.77 -3.30
CA PRO A 142 4.21 -2.54 -3.56
C PRO A 142 2.86 -2.86 -4.22
N GLY A 143 1.96 -1.88 -4.29
CA GLY A 143 0.78 -1.98 -5.13
C GLY A 143 1.15 -1.91 -6.60
N HIS A 144 0.41 -2.64 -7.43
CA HIS A 144 0.58 -2.63 -8.88
C HIS A 144 -0.40 -1.65 -9.51
N THR A 145 0.12 -0.56 -10.05
CA THR A 145 -0.69 0.46 -10.71
C THR A 145 -1.19 -0.03 -12.07
N TRP A 146 -2.48 0.11 -12.33
CA TRP A 146 -3.05 -0.05 -13.66
C TRP A 146 -2.89 1.26 -14.46
N HIS A 147 -3.25 1.23 -15.74
CA HIS A 147 -3.15 2.40 -16.64
C HIS A 147 -1.72 2.97 -16.73
N TRP A 148 -0.68 2.13 -16.61
CA TRP A 148 0.71 2.59 -16.59
C TRP A 148 1.08 3.39 -17.85
N ASP A 149 0.52 3.05 -19.00
CA ASP A 149 0.72 3.71 -20.29
C ASP A 149 0.06 5.10 -20.33
N TYR A 150 -1.14 5.24 -19.74
CA TYR A 150 -1.86 6.50 -19.65
C TYR A 150 -1.39 7.42 -18.53
N TYR A 151 -0.75 6.87 -17.50
CA TYR A 151 -0.37 7.59 -16.29
C TYR A 151 1.15 7.58 -16.06
N VAL A 152 1.74 6.43 -15.73
CA VAL A 152 3.14 6.34 -15.33
C VAL A 152 4.10 6.75 -16.45
N GLU A 153 3.95 6.15 -17.63
CA GLU A 153 4.76 6.43 -18.81
C GLU A 153 4.51 7.87 -19.27
N LYS A 154 3.23 8.24 -19.43
CA LYS A 154 2.83 9.58 -19.91
C LYS A 154 3.36 10.72 -19.03
N GLN A 155 3.40 10.53 -17.71
CA GLN A 155 3.88 11.52 -16.74
C GLN A 155 5.35 11.30 -16.33
N ASN A 156 6.07 10.35 -16.94
CA ASN A 156 7.48 10.03 -16.64
C ASN A 156 7.75 9.70 -15.15
N LEU A 157 6.88 8.88 -14.55
CA LEU A 157 6.85 8.61 -13.10
C LEU A 157 7.63 7.36 -12.66
N TRP A 158 8.32 6.67 -13.56
CA TRP A 158 9.07 5.43 -13.25
C TRP A 158 10.09 5.57 -12.10
N HIS A 159 10.59 6.78 -11.87
CA HIS A 159 11.51 7.08 -10.79
C HIS A 159 10.93 6.82 -9.39
N HIS A 160 9.59 6.79 -9.22
CA HIS A 160 8.94 6.42 -7.97
C HIS A 160 9.20 4.97 -7.55
N PHE A 161 9.37 4.04 -8.50
CA PHE A 161 9.74 2.66 -8.18
C PHE A 161 11.15 2.59 -7.57
N ARG A 162 12.10 3.38 -8.08
CA ARG A 162 13.45 3.50 -7.48
C ARG A 162 13.35 4.07 -6.06
N ARG A 163 12.53 5.10 -5.86
CA ARG A 163 12.32 5.71 -4.52
C ARG A 163 11.74 4.71 -3.54
N PHE A 164 10.79 3.88 -3.96
CA PHE A 164 10.26 2.79 -3.14
C PHE A 164 11.35 1.79 -2.75
N VAL A 165 12.14 1.28 -3.71
CA VAL A 165 13.24 0.33 -3.43
C VAL A 165 14.24 0.92 -2.45
N ARG A 166 14.66 2.19 -2.65
CA ARG A 166 15.58 2.88 -1.73
C ARG A 166 15.00 3.05 -0.33
N ALA A 167 13.70 3.32 -0.21
CA ALA A 167 13.05 3.51 1.08
C ALA A 167 13.05 2.24 1.95
N ILE A 168 13.06 1.05 1.33
CA ILE A 168 12.99 -0.24 2.01
C ILE A 168 14.30 -1.04 1.92
N GLU A 169 15.38 -0.41 1.43
CA GLU A 169 16.68 -1.05 1.28
C GLU A 169 17.16 -1.65 2.61
N ASP A 170 17.84 -2.79 2.58
CA ASP A 170 18.32 -3.52 3.76
C ASP A 170 17.25 -3.94 4.80
N PHE A 171 15.97 -3.90 4.43
CA PHE A 171 14.89 -4.40 5.27
C PHE A 171 14.34 -5.71 4.70
N ASP A 172 14.58 -6.81 5.41
CA ASP A 172 13.97 -8.10 5.10
C ASP A 172 12.78 -8.36 6.05
N PRO A 173 11.53 -8.28 5.56
CA PRO A 173 10.35 -8.45 6.41
C PRO A 173 10.23 -9.86 7.01
N ILE A 174 10.85 -10.87 6.42
CA ILE A 174 10.85 -12.25 6.93
C ILE A 174 11.81 -12.37 8.10
N VAL A 175 13.05 -11.88 7.95
CA VAL A 175 14.05 -11.87 9.03
C VAL A 175 13.56 -11.06 10.22
N GLU A 176 12.92 -9.92 9.95
CA GLU A 176 12.40 -9.03 10.97
C GLU A 176 11.11 -9.56 11.63
N ASN A 177 10.48 -10.62 11.10
CA ASN A 177 9.13 -11.07 11.48
C ASN A 177 8.15 -9.88 11.51
N ALA A 178 8.19 -9.08 10.44
CA ALA A 178 7.60 -7.76 10.40
C ALA A 178 6.07 -7.82 10.59
N ARG A 179 5.54 -6.96 11.46
CA ARG A 179 4.10 -6.85 11.71
C ARG A 179 3.58 -5.47 11.34
N PRO A 180 2.54 -5.37 10.50
CA PRO A 180 1.97 -4.08 10.15
C PRO A 180 1.27 -3.47 11.36
N TYR A 181 1.50 -2.18 11.60
CA TYR A 181 0.81 -1.40 12.62
C TYR A 181 0.53 0.01 12.09
N VAL A 182 -0.64 0.54 12.40
CA VAL A 182 -1.06 1.86 11.91
C VAL A 182 -1.57 2.70 13.07
N TRP A 183 -1.13 3.96 13.13
CA TRP A 183 -1.69 4.96 14.03
C TRP A 183 -1.71 6.33 13.37
N LYS A 184 -2.39 7.27 14.02
CA LYS A 184 -2.55 8.64 13.52
C LYS A 184 -2.10 9.64 14.58
N THR A 185 -1.49 10.72 14.12
CA THR A 185 -1.39 11.99 14.85
C THR A 185 -2.34 12.99 14.20
N PRO A 186 -2.50 14.21 14.73
CA PRO A 186 -3.33 15.23 14.07
C PRO A 186 -2.91 15.54 12.62
N ARG A 187 -1.62 15.39 12.30
CA ARG A 187 -1.09 15.70 10.96
C ARG A 187 -0.69 14.46 10.14
N LEU A 188 -0.29 13.37 10.79
CA LEU A 188 0.31 12.22 10.12
C LEU A 188 -0.56 10.96 10.25
N ARG A 189 -0.57 10.17 9.19
CA ARG A 189 -0.87 8.73 9.24
C ARG A 189 0.45 7.99 9.21
N ILE A 190 0.63 7.09 10.16
CA ILE A 190 1.88 6.35 10.29
C ILE A 190 1.57 4.90 9.98
N TYR A 191 2.16 4.40 8.91
CA TYR A 191 2.14 2.99 8.54
C TYR A 191 3.49 2.40 8.91
N ALA A 192 3.48 1.38 9.77
CA ALA A 192 4.70 0.81 10.31
C ALA A 192 4.80 -0.68 10.02
N LEU A 193 6.01 -1.13 9.74
CA LEU A 193 6.38 -2.54 9.77
C LEU A 193 7.29 -2.75 10.98
N LEU A 194 6.68 -3.28 12.06
CA LEU A 194 7.36 -3.51 13.33
C LEU A 194 8.21 -4.78 13.21
N GLY A 195 9.53 -4.61 13.22
CA GLY A 195 10.50 -5.71 13.21
C GLY A 195 11.18 -5.93 14.56
N GLN A 196 12.06 -6.94 14.60
CA GLN A 196 12.81 -7.32 15.80
C GLN A 196 14.01 -6.38 16.04
N HIS A 197 14.78 -6.10 14.98
CA HIS A 197 15.97 -5.26 15.02
C HIS A 197 15.75 -3.96 14.24
N ILE A 198 14.93 -4.00 13.18
CA ILE A 198 14.63 -2.85 12.34
C ILE A 198 13.12 -2.64 12.31
N THR A 199 12.67 -1.43 12.64
CA THR A 199 11.30 -0.99 12.35
C THR A 199 11.31 0.08 11.28
N LEU A 200 10.47 -0.09 10.25
CA LEU A 200 10.23 0.95 9.25
C LEU A 200 8.93 1.67 9.54
N LEU A 201 8.95 3.00 9.47
CA LEU A 201 7.78 3.85 9.57
C LEU A 201 7.64 4.68 8.29
N TRP A 202 6.50 4.63 7.63
CA TRP A 202 6.13 5.59 6.59
C TRP A 202 5.17 6.62 7.18
N LEU A 203 5.68 7.83 7.38
CA LEU A 203 4.95 8.97 7.88
C LEU A 203 4.30 9.65 6.68
N ARG A 204 2.99 9.50 6.54
CA ARG A 204 2.22 10.07 5.44
C ARG A 204 1.42 11.27 5.92
N ASP A 205 1.63 12.41 5.28
CA ASP A 205 0.89 13.63 5.54
C ASP A 205 -0.61 13.44 5.24
N SER A 206 -1.46 13.73 6.23
CA SER A 206 -2.92 13.64 6.09
C SER A 206 -3.51 14.78 5.24
N ALA A 207 -2.79 15.89 5.06
CA ALA A 207 -3.25 17.00 4.22
C ALA A 207 -2.83 16.88 2.74
N SER A 208 -1.98 15.92 2.42
CA SER A 208 -1.63 15.58 1.04
C SER A 208 -2.60 14.51 0.56
N ASP A 209 -3.69 14.99 -0.04
CA ASP A 209 -4.80 14.19 -0.56
C ASP A 209 -5.06 14.56 -2.02
N TRP A 210 -5.53 13.59 -2.82
CA TRP A 210 -5.81 13.81 -4.23
C TRP A 210 -6.89 14.88 -4.47
N ARG A 211 -7.84 15.06 -3.54
CA ARG A 211 -8.82 16.15 -3.62
C ARG A 211 -8.13 17.51 -3.53
N ILE A 212 -7.22 17.66 -2.58
CA ILE A 212 -6.57 18.94 -2.32
C ILE A 212 -5.53 19.24 -3.40
N GLU A 213 -4.64 18.28 -3.67
CA GLU A 213 -3.50 18.52 -4.58
C GLU A 213 -3.90 18.46 -6.06
N LEU A 214 -4.84 17.58 -6.45
CA LEU A 214 -5.18 17.37 -7.86
C LEU A 214 -6.48 18.07 -8.29
N LEU A 215 -7.54 18.06 -7.47
CA LEU A 215 -8.77 18.79 -7.80
C LEU A 215 -8.65 20.28 -7.47
N ASP A 216 -8.29 20.60 -6.23
CA ASP A 216 -8.19 21.99 -5.76
C ASP A 216 -6.85 22.65 -6.16
N LYS A 217 -5.93 21.87 -6.77
CA LYS A 217 -4.61 22.33 -7.24
C LYS A 217 -3.81 23.06 -6.16
N THR A 218 -4.00 22.64 -4.91
CA THR A 218 -3.38 23.24 -3.74
C THR A 218 -2.27 22.33 -3.26
N LEU A 219 -1.03 22.81 -3.33
CA LEU A 219 0.13 22.05 -2.88
C LEU A 219 0.02 21.71 -1.39
N ALA A 220 0.34 20.47 -1.02
CA ALA A 220 0.39 20.09 0.39
C ALA A 220 1.39 20.99 1.14
N PRO A 221 0.99 21.59 2.28
CA PRO A 221 1.90 22.44 3.01
C PRO A 221 3.05 21.61 3.57
N GLU A 222 4.23 22.23 3.66
CA GLU A 222 5.37 21.63 4.33
C GLU A 222 5.01 21.38 5.80
N ILE A 223 5.34 20.19 6.29
CA ILE A 223 5.34 19.91 7.71
C ILE A 223 6.64 20.49 8.24
N ALA A 224 6.54 21.54 9.07
CA ALA A 224 7.71 22.15 9.69
C ALA A 224 8.44 21.14 10.56
N ALA A 225 9.70 21.41 10.91
CA ALA A 225 10.44 20.62 11.87
C ALA A 225 9.58 20.37 13.14
N GLU A 226 9.17 19.12 13.30
CA GLU A 226 8.22 18.70 14.31
C GLU A 226 8.83 17.63 15.21
N THR A 227 8.31 17.55 16.43
CA THR A 227 8.65 16.47 17.35
C THR A 227 7.71 15.29 17.12
N PHE A 228 8.28 14.13 16.84
CA PHE A 228 7.52 12.90 16.68
C PHE A 228 7.72 11.99 17.89
N SER A 229 6.64 11.75 18.62
CA SER A 229 6.65 10.89 19.81
C SER A 229 6.40 9.44 19.41
N LEU A 230 7.35 8.56 19.72
CA LEU A 230 7.20 7.12 19.55
C LEU A 230 6.13 6.55 20.52
N PRO A 231 5.26 5.64 20.05
CA PRO A 231 4.35 4.91 20.93
C PRO A 231 5.08 4.20 22.07
N LEU A 232 4.45 4.12 23.24
CA LEU A 232 5.02 3.43 24.42
C LEU A 232 5.29 1.94 24.16
N THR A 233 4.58 1.36 23.21
CA THR A 233 4.70 -0.04 22.77
C THR A 233 5.98 -0.33 22.01
N LEU A 234 6.66 0.69 21.48
CA LEU A 234 7.95 0.52 20.80
C LEU A 234 9.11 0.71 21.78
N PRO A 235 10.17 -0.11 21.67
CA PRO A 235 11.42 0.15 22.36
C PRO A 235 12.03 1.47 21.86
N ILE A 236 12.92 2.05 22.66
CA ILE A 236 13.67 3.24 22.26
C ILE A 236 14.78 2.78 21.33
N PRO A 237 14.82 3.23 20.05
CA PRO A 237 15.91 2.87 19.15
C PRO A 237 17.20 3.56 19.55
N PHE A 238 18.34 2.89 19.34
CA PHE A 238 19.65 3.52 19.53
C PHE A 238 20.03 4.41 18.34
N GLN A 239 19.39 4.21 17.18
CA GLN A 239 19.61 5.01 15.97
C GLN A 239 18.31 5.19 15.19
N VAL A 240 18.12 6.41 14.67
CA VAL A 240 17.02 6.77 13.77
C VAL A 240 17.62 7.39 12.52
N THR A 241 17.34 6.78 11.36
CA THR A 241 17.62 7.39 10.05
C THR A 241 16.33 7.66 9.32
N GLY A 242 16.30 8.65 8.43
CA GLY A 242 15.18 8.89 7.56
C GLY A 242 15.58 9.06 6.11
N PHE A 243 14.69 8.64 5.23
CA PHE A 243 14.74 8.83 3.79
C PHE A 243 13.51 9.61 3.35
N ASP A 244 13.72 10.76 2.72
CA ASP A 244 12.67 11.54 2.07
C ASP A 244 12.53 11.07 0.62
N PRO A 245 11.42 10.40 0.24
CA PRO A 245 11.25 9.89 -1.11
C PRO A 245 11.12 10.99 -2.17
N TRP A 246 10.77 12.22 -1.78
CA TRP A 246 10.52 13.33 -2.71
C TRP A 246 11.78 14.12 -3.04
N THR A 247 12.68 14.26 -2.06
CA THR A 247 13.99 14.92 -2.23
C THR A 247 15.14 13.92 -2.40
N GLU A 248 14.89 12.63 -2.16
CA GLU A 248 15.88 11.55 -2.17
C GLU A 248 17.03 11.70 -1.15
N MET A 249 16.84 12.58 -0.16
CA MET A 249 17.79 12.84 0.91
C MET A 249 17.69 11.79 2.02
N THR A 250 18.85 11.46 2.60
CA THR A 250 18.95 10.58 3.77
C THR A 250 19.62 11.32 4.91
N SER A 251 19.06 11.23 6.11
CA SER A 251 19.52 11.95 7.30
C SER A 251 19.46 11.06 8.54
N THR A 252 20.29 11.35 9.55
CA THR A 252 20.17 10.75 10.88
C THR A 252 19.47 11.73 11.80
N TYR A 253 18.53 11.26 12.62
CA TYR A 253 17.73 12.12 13.48
C TYR A 253 18.05 11.90 14.96
N PRO A 254 18.23 12.98 15.74
CA PRO A 254 18.35 12.89 17.18
C PRO A 254 17.07 12.29 17.79
N ILE A 255 17.26 11.40 18.77
CA ILE A 255 16.20 10.89 19.63
C ILE A 255 16.54 11.21 21.09
N THR A 256 15.60 11.85 21.79
CA THR A 256 15.72 12.16 23.22
C THR A 256 14.55 11.50 23.94
N GLY A 257 14.83 10.47 24.74
CA GLY A 257 13.79 9.62 25.32
C GLY A 257 12.99 8.91 24.23
N ARG A 258 11.73 9.32 24.01
CA ARG A 258 10.85 8.78 22.96
C ARG A 258 10.55 9.78 21.84
N THR A 259 11.19 10.94 21.86
CA THR A 259 10.91 12.03 20.93
C THR A 259 11.99 12.10 19.86
N ILE A 260 11.60 11.95 18.60
CA ILE A 260 12.44 12.09 17.43
C ILE A 260 12.28 13.52 16.89
N GLN A 261 13.38 14.19 16.60
CA GLN A 261 13.38 15.48 15.92
C GLN A 261 13.33 15.25 14.41
N LEU A 262 12.19 15.53 13.78
CA LEU A 262 12.04 15.40 12.33
C LEU A 262 12.52 16.66 11.61
N PRO A 263 13.04 16.54 10.38
CA PRO A 263 13.27 17.69 9.53
C PRO A 263 11.93 18.22 9.03
N SER A 264 11.95 19.39 8.40
CA SER A 264 10.85 19.74 7.52
C SER A 264 10.76 18.74 6.36
N PHE A 265 9.54 18.34 5.99
CA PHE A 265 9.31 17.52 4.80
C PHE A 265 7.91 17.76 4.23
N ARG A 266 7.67 17.26 3.01
CA ARG A 266 6.36 17.34 2.36
C ARG A 266 5.89 15.96 1.93
N ARG A 267 4.58 15.73 2.00
CA ARG A 267 3.86 14.51 1.59
C ARG A 267 4.23 13.27 2.40
N SER A 268 5.48 12.84 2.44
CA SER A 268 5.89 11.67 3.22
C SER A 268 7.36 11.64 3.59
N LEU A 269 7.66 10.88 4.64
CA LEU A 269 9.01 10.57 5.11
C LEU A 269 9.05 9.11 5.57
N VAL A 270 10.12 8.37 5.24
CA VAL A 270 10.35 7.03 5.79
C VAL A 270 11.39 7.12 6.89
N LEU A 271 11.07 6.58 8.08
CA LEU A 271 12.00 6.43 9.18
C LEU A 271 12.41 4.96 9.32
N ARG A 272 13.67 4.72 9.63
CA ARG A 272 14.22 3.43 10.03
C ARG A 272 14.71 3.57 11.47
N LEU A 273 14.18 2.71 12.32
CA LEU A 273 14.50 2.64 13.75
C LEU A 273 15.32 1.37 13.98
N LEU A 274 16.50 1.49 14.58
CA LEU A 274 17.36 0.35 14.89
C LEU A 274 17.35 0.04 16.39
N TYR A 275 17.23 -1.24 16.71
CA TYR A 275 17.20 -1.80 18.06
C TYR A 275 18.37 -2.77 18.26
N SER A 276 18.82 -2.86 19.51
CA SER A 276 19.86 -3.78 19.96
C SER A 276 19.38 -5.22 20.05
#